data_AF-A0A2H6N063-F1
#
_entry.id   AF-A0A2H6N063-F1
#
_cell.length_a   1.000
_cell.length_b   1.000
_cell.length_c   1.000
_cell.angle_alpha   90.00
_cell.angle_beta   90.00
_cell.angle_gamma   90.00
#
_symmetry.space_group_name_H-M   'P 1'
#
loop_
_entity.id
_entity.type
_entity.pdbx_description
1 polymer ?
#
loop_
_entity_poly.entity_id
_entity_poly.type
_entity_poly.pdbx_seq_one_letter_code
_entity_poly.pdbx_strand_id
1 'polypeptide(L)'
;ESTKTEDYFKHKIRNRPEHSELLDMHIAQDSTAEESIQASQMKLKRARLADNLNEKIALRPGPLELVEKNIIPVDSAVKEAIKGTQGNFTKSSDAFAFEEDSSNDGMSPEQVK
;
A
#
# COMPACT_ATOMS: atom_id res chain seq x y z
N GLU A 1 41.91 -9.17 23.36
CA GLU A 1 40.77 -8.74 22.51
C GLU A 1 39.45 -9.39 22.92
N SER A 2 39.45 -10.65 23.38
CA SER A 2 38.26 -11.41 23.77
C SER A 2 37.35 -10.74 24.81
N THR A 3 37.91 -9.99 25.77
CA THR A 3 37.12 -9.30 26.79
C THR A 3 36.25 -8.18 26.22
N LYS A 4 36.75 -7.44 25.22
CA LYS A 4 35.99 -6.37 24.54
C LYS A 4 34.83 -6.93 23.74
N THR A 5 35.03 -8.08 23.07
CA THR A 5 33.98 -8.77 22.32
C THR A 5 32.92 -9.37 23.25
N GLU A 6 33.34 -9.90 24.40
CA GLU A 6 32.44 -10.41 25.43
C GLU A 6 31.57 -9.30 26.03
N ASP A 7 32.17 -8.15 26.37
CA ASP A 7 31.44 -7.01 26.93
C ASP A 7 30.45 -6.41 25.93
N TYR A 8 30.83 -6.33 24.66
CA TYR A 8 29.94 -5.91 23.58
C TYR A 8 28.73 -6.85 23.44
N PHE A 9 28.95 -8.17 23.44
CA PHE A 9 27.86 -9.14 23.31
C PHE A 9 26.91 -9.10 24.51
N LYS A 10 27.45 -8.99 25.74
CA LYS A 10 26.63 -8.81 26.96
C LYS A 10 25.75 -7.57 26.87
N HIS A 11 26.26 -6.47 26.33
CA HIS A 11 25.47 -5.25 26.12
C HIS A 11 24.36 -5.46 25.07
N LYS A 12 24.66 -6.13 23.95
CA LYS A 12 23.67 -6.42 22.89
C LYS A 12 22.55 -7.36 23.33
N ILE A 13 22.86 -8.39 24.12
CA ILE A 13 21.82 -9.28 24.67
C ILE A 13 20.89 -8.52 25.61
N ARG A 14 21.43 -7.68 26.50
CA ARG A 14 20.63 -6.91 27.47
C ARG A 14 19.68 -5.92 26.81
N ASN A 15 20.09 -5.36 25.68
CA ASN A 15 19.32 -4.37 24.93
C ASN A 15 18.68 -4.98 23.67
N ARG A 16 18.44 -6.29 23.65
CA ARG A 16 17.81 -6.96 22.51
C ARG A 16 16.32 -6.57 22.46
N PRO A 17 15.83 -6.03 21.33
CA PRO A 17 14.41 -5.75 21.14
C PRO A 17 13.56 -7.02 21.22
N GLU A 18 12.33 -6.86 21.70
CA GLU A 18 11.34 -7.95 21.73
C GLU A 18 10.80 -8.24 20.33
N HIS A 19 10.32 -9.47 20.12
CA HIS A 19 9.79 -9.88 18.80
C HIS A 19 8.63 -8.97 18.35
N SER A 20 7.75 -8.56 19.26
CA SER A 20 6.64 -7.66 18.96
C SER A 20 7.11 -6.28 18.48
N GLU A 21 8.21 -5.75 19.01
CA GLU A 21 8.79 -4.48 18.56
C GLU A 21 9.33 -4.60 17.13
N LEU A 22 9.92 -5.75 16.79
CA LEU A 22 10.39 -6.02 15.43
C LEU A 22 9.23 -6.15 14.43
N LEU A 23 8.05 -6.63 14.87
CA LEU A 23 6.84 -6.66 14.04
C LEU A 23 6.30 -5.26 13.77
N ASP A 24 6.21 -4.42 14.81
CA ASP A 24 5.71 -3.03 14.70
C ASP A 24 6.62 -2.17 13.81
N MET A 25 7.93 -2.37 13.93
CA MET A 25 8.91 -1.73 13.04
C MET A 25 8.99 -2.36 11.64
N HIS A 26 8.17 -3.38 11.32
CA HIS A 26 8.16 -4.08 10.03
C HIS A 26 9.49 -4.75 9.65
N ILE A 27 10.30 -5.14 10.64
CA ILE A 27 11.56 -5.88 10.47
C ILE A 27 11.29 -7.39 10.40
N ALA A 28 10.47 -7.90 11.33
CA ALA A 28 10.04 -9.29 11.36
C ALA A 28 8.63 -9.44 10.75
N GLN A 29 8.30 -10.64 10.29
CA GLN A 29 6.99 -10.92 9.71
C GLN A 29 6.03 -11.45 10.78
N ASP A 30 4.79 -10.96 10.78
CA ASP A 30 3.72 -11.48 11.63
C ASP A 30 3.10 -12.73 10.97
N SER A 31 3.87 -13.82 10.96
CA SER A 31 3.43 -15.11 10.43
C SER A 31 3.97 -16.24 11.28
N THR A 32 3.08 -17.16 11.64
CA THR A 32 3.43 -18.43 12.30
C THR A 32 3.88 -19.50 11.29
N ALA A 33 3.98 -19.15 10.00
CA ALA A 33 4.42 -20.07 8.96
C ALA A 33 5.94 -20.27 8.99
N GLU A 34 6.36 -21.49 8.64
CA GLU A 34 7.76 -21.86 8.43
C GLU A 34 8.49 -20.84 7.53
N GLU A 35 9.71 -20.47 7.90
CA GLU A 35 10.53 -19.43 7.24
C GLU A 35 10.68 -19.68 5.72
N SER A 36 10.72 -20.95 5.32
CA SER A 36 10.83 -21.36 3.91
C SER A 36 9.66 -20.93 3.01
N ILE A 37 8.46 -20.70 3.57
CA ILE A 37 7.23 -20.40 2.81
C ILE A 37 6.83 -18.92 2.95
N GLN A 38 7.38 -18.19 3.91
CA GLN A 38 6.99 -16.81 4.21
C GLN A 38 7.09 -15.88 3.00
N ALA A 39 8.16 -15.99 2.20
CA ALA A 39 8.34 -15.18 1.00
C ALA A 39 7.20 -15.38 -0.02
N SER A 40 6.82 -16.64 -0.28
CA SER A 40 5.72 -16.99 -1.18
C SER A 40 4.36 -16.53 -0.64
N GLN A 41 4.15 -16.66 0.66
CA GLN A 41 2.93 -16.16 1.33
C GLN A 41 2.81 -14.64 1.17
N MET A 42 3.90 -13.89 1.34
CA MET A 42 3.91 -12.44 1.17
C MET A 42 3.66 -12.03 -0.27
N LYS A 43 4.25 -12.74 -1.24
CA LYS A 43 3.97 -12.52 -2.66
C LYS A 43 2.49 -12.72 -2.98
N LEU A 44 1.89 -13.80 -2.46
CA LEU A 44 0.46 -14.07 -2.64
C LEU A 44 -0.43 -13.01 -1.97
N LYS A 45 -0.11 -12.61 -0.73
CA LYS A 45 -0.81 -11.53 -0.02
C LYS A 45 -0.77 -10.23 -0.82
N ARG A 46 0.39 -9.85 -1.35
CA ARG A 46 0.57 -8.65 -2.18
C ARG A 46 -0.21 -8.72 -3.49
N ALA A 47 -0.15 -9.83 -4.21
CA ALA A 47 -0.90 -10.02 -5.45
C ALA A 47 -2.42 -9.86 -5.22
N ARG A 48 -2.95 -10.52 -4.18
CA ARG A 48 -4.38 -10.39 -3.82
C ARG A 48 -4.79 -8.96 -3.49
N LEU A 49 -3.94 -8.22 -2.77
CA LEU A 49 -4.17 -6.81 -2.47
C LEU A 49 -4.15 -5.94 -3.74
N ALA A 50 -3.19 -6.19 -4.64
CA ALA A 50 -3.09 -5.48 -5.91
C ALA A 50 -4.34 -5.72 -6.78
N ASP A 51 -4.76 -6.97 -6.94
CA ASP A 51 -5.93 -7.34 -7.73
C ASP A 51 -7.21 -6.68 -7.17
N ASN A 52 -7.41 -6.75 -5.84
CA ASN A 52 -8.58 -6.13 -5.19
C ASN A 52 -8.58 -4.60 -5.32
N LEU A 53 -7.41 -3.98 -5.19
CA LEU A 53 -7.28 -2.54 -5.35
C LEU A 53 -7.53 -2.13 -6.80
N ASN A 54 -7.01 -2.89 -7.76
CA ASN A 54 -7.19 -2.64 -9.19
C ASN A 54 -8.67 -2.68 -9.59
N GLU A 55 -9.42 -3.67 -9.11
CA GLU A 55 -10.87 -3.76 -9.31
C GLU A 55 -11.61 -2.52 -8.76
N LYS A 56 -11.25 -2.09 -7.53
CA LYS A 56 -11.85 -0.91 -6.89
C LYS A 56 -11.52 0.40 -7.61
N ILE A 57 -10.30 0.53 -8.11
CA ILE A 57 -9.85 1.71 -8.86
C ILE A 57 -10.55 1.77 -10.22
N ALA A 58 -10.70 0.63 -10.91
CA ALA A 58 -11.40 0.56 -12.19
C ALA A 58 -12.87 1.04 -12.10
N LEU A 59 -13.51 0.84 -10.93
CA LEU A 59 -14.88 1.27 -10.65
C LEU A 59 -14.95 2.53 -9.76
N ARG A 60 -13.89 3.33 -9.74
CA ARG A 60 -13.84 4.54 -8.90
C ARG A 60 -14.95 5.52 -9.29
N PRO A 61 -15.81 5.95 -8.34
CA PRO A 61 -16.86 6.94 -8.58
C PRO A 61 -16.33 8.27 -9.11
N GLY A 62 -17.09 8.86 -10.03
CA GLY A 62 -16.77 10.17 -10.58
C GLY A 62 -17.02 11.32 -9.59
N PRO A 63 -16.42 12.51 -9.79
CA PRO A 63 -16.65 13.67 -8.92
C PRO A 63 -18.13 14.06 -8.80
N LEU A 64 -18.87 14.05 -9.91
CA LEU A 64 -20.30 14.38 -9.92
C LEU A 64 -21.14 13.34 -9.15
N GLU A 65 -20.76 12.06 -9.20
CA GLU A 65 -21.42 10.98 -8.46
C GLU A 65 -21.23 11.16 -6.94
N LEU A 66 -20.06 11.64 -6.50
CA LEU A 66 -19.79 11.92 -5.09
C LEU A 66 -20.60 13.12 -4.56
N VAL A 67 -20.84 14.13 -5.42
CA VAL A 67 -21.71 15.28 -5.11
C VAL A 67 -23.17 14.85 -4.98
N GLU A 68 -23.66 14.00 -5.90
CA GLU A 68 -25.01 13.43 -5.83
C GLU A 68 -25.23 12.64 -4.52
N LYS A 69 -24.22 11.87 -4.12
CA LYS A 69 -24.21 11.10 -2.86
C LYS A 69 -24.01 11.96 -1.60
N ASN A 70 -23.89 13.29 -1.72
CA ASN A 70 -23.67 14.22 -0.61
C ASN A 70 -22.38 13.96 0.18
N ILE A 71 -21.39 13.33 -0.44
CA ILE A 71 -20.08 13.08 0.17
C ILE A 71 -19.19 14.31 0.01
N ILE A 72 -19.26 14.96 -1.16
CA ILE A 72 -18.61 16.24 -1.41
C ILE A 72 -19.65 17.35 -1.21
N PRO A 73 -19.45 18.28 -0.25
CA PRO A 73 -20.34 19.40 -0.08
C PRO A 73 -20.14 20.40 -1.22
N VAL A 74 -21.25 20.88 -1.77
CA VAL A 74 -21.30 21.94 -2.78
C VAL A 74 -22.47 22.87 -2.47
N ASP A 75 -22.37 24.12 -2.93
CA ASP A 75 -23.45 25.09 -2.78
C ASP A 75 -24.76 24.57 -3.38
N SER A 76 -25.87 24.82 -2.69
CA SER A 76 -27.18 24.26 -3.05
C SER A 76 -27.62 24.68 -4.45
N ALA A 77 -27.28 25.90 -4.87
CA ALA A 77 -27.56 26.40 -6.22
C ALA A 77 -26.84 25.57 -7.31
N VAL A 78 -25.59 25.20 -7.06
CA VAL A 78 -24.76 24.40 -7.98
C VAL A 78 -25.27 22.95 -8.03
N LYS A 79 -25.67 22.40 -6.88
CA LYS A 79 -26.24 21.06 -6.77
C LYS A 79 -27.52 20.90 -7.59
N GLU A 80 -28.44 21.86 -7.49
CA GLU A 80 -29.70 21.82 -8.24
C GLU A 80 -29.48 22.03 -9.74
N ALA A 81 -28.52 22.87 -10.14
CA ALA A 81 -28.15 23.06 -11.54
C ALA A 81 -27.57 21.78 -12.19
N ILE A 82 -26.72 21.05 -11.47
CA ILE A 82 -26.16 19.77 -11.93
C ILE A 82 -27.26 18.71 -12.06
N LYS A 83 -28.21 18.67 -11.12
CA LYS A 83 -29.35 17.73 -11.14
C LYS A 83 -30.32 18.00 -12.29
N GLY A 84 -30.47 19.25 -12.73
CA GLY A 84 -31.34 19.63 -13.86
C GLY A 84 -30.78 19.30 -15.26
N THR A 85 -29.47 19.06 -15.38
CA THR A 85 -28.78 18.85 -16.68
C THR A 85 -28.58 17.36 -17.02
N GLN A 86 -29.44 16.49 -16.49
CA GLN A 86 -29.33 15.02 -16.60
C GLN A 86 -29.42 14.56 -18.07
N GLY A 87 -28.26 14.20 -18.62
CA GLY A 87 -28.16 13.42 -19.86
C GLY A 87 -26.93 13.76 -20.68
N ASN A 88 -25.82 13.06 -20.41
CA ASN A 88 -24.57 13.03 -21.21
C ASN A 88 -23.38 13.80 -20.63
N PHE A 89 -23.04 13.57 -19.36
CA PHE A 89 -21.62 13.61 -18.99
C PHE A 89 -20.99 12.34 -19.56
N THR A 90 -20.49 12.43 -20.80
CA THR A 90 -19.68 11.36 -21.38
C THR A 90 -18.50 11.14 -20.44
N LYS A 91 -18.28 9.88 -20.04
CA LYS A 91 -17.07 9.49 -19.31
C LYS A 91 -15.89 10.01 -20.12
N SER A 92 -15.26 11.10 -19.67
CA SER A 92 -14.04 11.59 -20.29
C SER A 92 -12.99 10.52 -20.04
N SER A 93 -12.76 9.69 -21.06
CA SER A 93 -11.64 8.77 -21.09
C SER A 93 -10.36 9.61 -21.00
N ASP A 94 -9.77 9.52 -19.82
CA ASP A 94 -8.34 9.51 -19.60
C ASP A 94 -7.54 10.75 -20.03
N ALA A 95 -7.53 11.76 -19.15
CA ALA A 95 -6.50 12.80 -19.15
C ALA A 95 -5.28 12.43 -18.27
N PHE A 96 -5.20 11.18 -17.79
CA PHE A 96 -4.15 10.68 -16.90
C PHE A 96 -3.51 9.40 -17.45
N ALA A 97 -3.41 9.26 -18.78
CA ALA A 97 -2.50 8.31 -19.40
C ALA A 97 -1.07 8.68 -18.97
N PHE A 98 -0.63 8.10 -17.86
CA PHE A 98 0.76 8.15 -17.43
C PHE A 98 1.54 7.35 -18.47
N GLU A 99 2.36 8.06 -19.26
CA GLU A 99 3.36 7.43 -20.13
C GLU A 99 4.17 6.45 -19.29
N GLU A 100 4.08 5.17 -19.65
CA GLU A 100 4.71 4.05 -18.99
C GLU A 100 6.22 4.06 -19.31
N ASP A 101 6.95 4.98 -18.68
CA ASP A 101 8.39 4.86 -18.50
C ASP A 101 8.72 5.07 -17.02
N SER A 102 8.57 4.00 -16.25
CA SER A 102 9.29 3.91 -14.98
C SER A 102 9.75 2.49 -14.83
N SER A 103 11.00 2.31 -15.25
CA SER A 103 11.83 1.15 -15.04
C SER A 103 11.54 0.54 -13.68
N ASN A 104 11.16 -0.74 -13.68
CA ASN A 104 10.99 -1.56 -12.49
C ASN A 104 12.34 -1.65 -11.74
N ASP A 105 12.63 -0.65 -10.92
CA ASP A 105 13.84 -0.54 -10.13
C ASP A 105 13.86 -1.67 -9.10
N GLY A 106 14.95 -2.42 -9.16
CA GLY A 106 15.13 -3.67 -8.45
C GLY A 106 15.34 -3.41 -6.97
N MET A 107 14.42 -3.91 -6.16
CA MET A 107 14.70 -4.19 -4.75
C MET A 107 14.70 -5.69 -4.52
N SER A 108 15.68 -6.38 -5.13
CA SER A 108 16.21 -7.60 -4.55
C SER A 108 17.39 -7.20 -3.68
N PRO A 109 17.34 -7.37 -2.34
CA PRO A 109 18.55 -7.29 -1.56
C PRO A 109 19.46 -8.43 -2.01
N GLU A 110 20.60 -8.08 -2.59
CA GLU A 110 21.64 -9.00 -2.99
C GLU A 110 22.13 -9.75 -1.75
N GLN A 111 21.77 -11.03 -1.66
CA GLN A 111 22.35 -11.93 -0.68
C GLN A 111 23.77 -12.26 -1.17
N VAL A 112 24.74 -11.51 -0.65
CA VAL A 112 26.15 -11.87 -0.73
C VAL A 112 26.33 -13.19 0.03
N LYS A 113 26.73 -14.23 -0.69
CA LYS A 113 27.14 -15.52 -0.15
C LYS A 113 28.66 -15.59 -0.06
#